data_AF-L0DX04-F1
#
_entry.id   AF-L0DX04-F1
#
_cell.length_a   1.000
_cell.length_b   1.000
_cell.length_c   1.000
_cell.angle_alpha   90.00
_cell.angle_beta   90.00
_cell.angle_gamma   90.00
#
_symmetry.space_group_name_H-M   'P 1'
#
loop_
_entity.id
_entity.type
_entity.pdbx_description
1 polymer ?
#
loop_
_entity_poly.entity_id
_entity_poly.type
_entity_poly.pdbx_seq_one_letter_code
_entity_poly.pdbx_strand_id
1 'polypeptide(L)'
;MPNRLSFRPPCNEEVIEMSYRIATPTALAALALCAGVFLAPGAWAEADSRAPVVIPPPAPGLETRGWLELQASGALQSPHPQALRDAEAERAYERHLQSFTHRIPETFVDRSGFAP
;
A
#
# COMPACT_ATOMS: atom_id res chain seq x y z
N MET A 1 14.13 -17.58 26.70
CA MET A 1 13.85 -18.03 25.32
C MET A 1 13.06 -19.33 25.41
N PRO A 2 12.05 -19.59 24.56
CA PRO A 2 11.00 -18.70 24.07
C PRO A 2 9.60 -19.37 24.16
N ASN A 3 8.51 -18.61 24.06
CA ASN A 3 7.20 -19.17 23.71
C ASN A 3 6.67 -18.45 22.46
N ARG A 4 6.90 -19.06 21.30
CA ARG A 4 6.30 -18.65 20.03
C ARG A 4 4.90 -19.25 20.00
N LEU A 5 3.87 -18.43 20.11
CA LEU A 5 2.53 -18.83 19.69
C LEU A 5 2.54 -18.88 18.16
N SER A 6 2.82 -20.06 17.61
CA SER A 6 2.58 -20.35 16.20
C SER A 6 1.08 -20.40 15.99
N PHE A 7 0.54 -19.44 15.24
CA PHE A 7 -0.79 -19.58 14.68
C PHE A 7 -0.71 -20.68 13.62
N ARG A 8 -1.09 -21.89 14.01
CA ARG A 8 -1.20 -23.03 13.10
C ARG A 8 -2.68 -23.14 12.74
N PRO A 9 -3.10 -22.81 11.50
CA PRO A 9 -4.48 -23.03 11.09
C PRO A 9 -4.80 -24.54 11.17
N PRO A 10 -6.05 -24.93 11.51
CA PRO A 10 -6.42 -26.33 11.51
C PRO A 10 -6.35 -26.87 10.08
N CYS A 11 -5.38 -27.75 9.81
CA CYS A 11 -5.43 -28.62 8.65
C CYS A 11 -6.44 -29.73 8.95
N ASN A 12 -7.72 -29.47 8.75
CA ASN A 12 -8.71 -30.52 8.56
C ASN A 12 -8.74 -30.87 7.06
N GLU A 13 -8.44 -32.13 6.73
CA GLU A 13 -8.43 -32.68 5.35
C GLU A 13 -9.71 -32.37 4.56
N GLU A 14 -10.84 -32.21 5.24
CA GLU A 14 -12.13 -31.92 4.62
C GLU A 14 -12.19 -30.53 3.94
N VAL A 15 -11.47 -29.53 4.45
CA VAL A 15 -11.44 -28.19 3.86
C VAL A 15 -10.61 -28.19 2.57
N ILE A 16 -9.61 -29.06 2.47
CA ILE A 16 -8.75 -29.19 1.29
C ILE A 16 -9.52 -29.88 0.14
N GLU A 17 -10.29 -30.94 0.42
CA GLU A 17 -11.13 -31.63 -0.58
C GLU A 17 -12.26 -30.73 -1.12
N MET A 18 -12.93 -29.98 -0.24
CA MET A 18 -13.99 -29.03 -0.64
C MET A 18 -13.45 -27.91 -1.56
N SER A 19 -12.20 -27.48 -1.34
CA SER A 19 -11.54 -26.44 -2.13
C SER A 19 -11.19 -26.90 -3.56
N TYR A 20 -10.83 -28.18 -3.73
CA TYR A 20 -10.37 -28.70 -5.03
C TYR A 20 -11.52 -29.02 -6.01
N ARG A 21 -12.71 -29.37 -5.51
CA ARG A 21 -13.88 -29.70 -6.36
C ARG A 21 -14.62 -28.47 -6.93
N ILE A 22 -14.41 -27.28 -6.37
CA ILE A 22 -15.04 -26.04 -6.84
C ILE A 22 -14.14 -25.32 -7.89
N ALA A 23 -12.84 -25.61 -7.90
CA ALA A 23 -11.85 -24.85 -8.68
C ALA A 23 -11.64 -25.30 -10.14
N THR A 24 -12.17 -26.46 -10.57
CA THR A 24 -11.75 -27.05 -11.86
C THR A 24 -12.50 -26.59 -13.11
N PRO A 25 -13.81 -26.26 -13.15
CA PRO A 25 -14.42 -25.82 -14.41
C PRO A 25 -14.33 -24.30 -14.65
N THR A 26 -14.15 -23.48 -13.61
CA THR A 26 -14.17 -22.00 -13.75
C THR A 26 -12.82 -21.41 -14.17
N ALA A 27 -11.71 -22.11 -13.89
CA ALA A 27 -10.36 -21.65 -14.21
C ALA A 27 -10.07 -21.60 -15.72
N LEU A 28 -10.71 -22.45 -16.53
CA LEU A 28 -10.48 -22.50 -17.98
C LEU A 28 -11.22 -21.41 -18.76
N ALA A 29 -12.35 -20.90 -18.25
CA ALA A 29 -13.12 -19.85 -18.91
C ALA A 29 -12.51 -18.44 -18.71
N ALA A 30 -11.88 -18.19 -17.55
CA ALA A 30 -11.28 -16.89 -17.25
C ALA A 30 -10.02 -16.59 -18.08
N LEU A 31 -9.22 -17.63 -18.40
CA LEU A 31 -7.99 -17.48 -19.18
C LEU A 31 -8.24 -17.11 -20.65
N ALA A 32 -9.38 -17.55 -21.23
CA ALA A 32 -9.76 -17.22 -22.60
C ALA A 32 -10.23 -15.76 -22.76
N LEU A 33 -10.79 -15.14 -21.71
CA LEU A 33 -11.24 -13.75 -21.71
C LEU A 33 -10.08 -12.74 -21.63
N CYS A 34 -8.95 -13.10 -21.00
CA CYS A 34 -7.79 -12.23 -20.91
C CYS A 34 -6.95 -12.18 -22.21
N ALA A 35 -6.99 -13.23 -23.04
CA ALA A 35 -6.17 -13.31 -24.24
C ALA A 35 -6.66 -12.42 -25.41
N GLY A 36 -7.93 -12.02 -25.42
CA GLY A 36 -8.51 -11.20 -26.49
C GLY A 36 -8.17 -9.70 -26.44
N VAL A 37 -7.71 -9.18 -25.30
CA VAL A 37 -7.53 -7.72 -25.10
C VAL A 37 -6.16 -7.22 -25.61
N PHE A 38 -5.19 -8.10 -25.84
CA PHE A 38 -3.81 -7.68 -26.13
C PHE A 38 -3.45 -7.53 -27.62
N LEU A 39 -4.40 -7.75 -28.56
CA LEU A 39 -4.12 -7.70 -30.00
C LEU A 39 -4.62 -6.42 -30.71
N ALA A 40 -4.58 -5.27 -30.03
CA ALA A 40 -4.76 -3.97 -30.67
C ALA A 40 -3.59 -3.02 -30.35
N PRO A 41 -2.44 -3.16 -31.04
CA PRO A 41 -1.43 -2.12 -30.99
C PRO A 41 -1.91 -0.97 -31.90
N GLY A 42 -2.42 0.12 -31.32
CA GLY A 42 -2.53 1.40 -32.05
C GLY A 42 -3.74 2.30 -31.81
N ALA A 43 -4.71 1.94 -30.95
CA ALA A 43 -5.91 2.77 -30.74
C ALA A 43 -5.84 3.73 -29.52
N TRP A 44 -4.64 4.07 -29.04
CA TRP A 44 -4.44 5.02 -27.94
C TRP A 44 -3.32 6.02 -28.27
N ALA A 45 -3.47 6.76 -29.36
CA ALA A 45 -2.64 7.93 -29.61
C ALA A 45 -3.48 9.00 -30.31
N GLU A 46 -4.46 9.54 -29.59
CA GLU A 46 -5.05 10.83 -29.95
C GLU A 46 -3.96 11.88 -29.67
N ALA A 47 -3.35 12.43 -30.71
CA ALA A 47 -2.40 13.53 -30.56
C ALA A 47 -3.17 14.78 -30.12
N ASP A 48 -3.10 15.10 -28.83
CA ASP A 48 -3.66 16.34 -28.27
C ASP A 48 -3.03 17.53 -29.01
N SER A 49 -3.81 18.15 -29.89
CA SER A 49 -3.40 19.25 -30.76
C SER A 49 -3.50 20.60 -30.05
N ARG A 50 -3.83 20.61 -28.75
CA ARG A 50 -3.96 21.85 -27.98
C ARG A 50 -2.57 22.46 -27.78
N ALA A 51 -2.40 23.70 -28.23
CA ALA A 51 -1.21 24.49 -27.90
C ALA A 51 -0.97 24.41 -26.37
N PRO A 52 0.29 24.26 -25.91
CA PRO A 52 0.58 24.15 -24.49
C PRO A 52 0.04 25.40 -23.80
N VAL A 53 -0.89 25.19 -22.85
CA VAL A 53 -1.31 26.26 -21.96
C VAL A 53 -0.10 26.58 -21.09
N VAL A 54 0.55 27.71 -21.37
CA VAL A 54 1.61 28.23 -20.52
C VAL A 54 0.95 28.82 -19.28
N ILE A 55 0.82 28.00 -18.24
CA ILE A 55 0.42 28.46 -16.91
C ILE A 55 1.67 29.06 -16.27
N PRO A 56 1.70 30.37 -15.93
CA PRO A 56 2.82 30.95 -15.21
C PRO A 56 3.00 30.18 -13.88
N PRO A 57 4.24 29.96 -13.42
CA PRO A 57 4.46 29.26 -12.17
C PRO A 57 3.74 30.00 -11.04
N PRO A 58 3.10 29.28 -10.11
CA PRO A 58 2.45 29.92 -8.96
C PRO A 58 3.48 30.77 -8.21
N ALA A 59 3.03 31.89 -7.65
CA ALA A 59 3.88 32.71 -6.79
C ALA A 59 4.50 31.83 -5.68
N PRO A 60 5.78 32.03 -5.33
CA PRO A 60 6.45 31.21 -4.33
C PRO A 60 5.62 31.10 -3.04
N GLY A 61 5.38 29.86 -2.60
CA GLY A 61 4.64 29.57 -1.37
C GLY A 61 3.12 29.60 -1.46
N LEU A 62 2.52 29.88 -2.63
CA LEU A 62 1.06 29.75 -2.80
C LEU A 62 0.58 28.33 -2.52
N GLU A 63 1.26 27.34 -3.10
CA GLU A 63 0.93 25.93 -2.88
C GLU A 63 1.08 25.56 -1.40
N THR A 64 2.18 25.97 -0.76
CA THR A 64 2.42 25.73 0.67
C THR A 64 1.29 26.29 1.53
N ARG A 65 0.86 27.53 1.27
CA ARG A 65 -0.27 28.13 2.00
C ARG A 65 -1.56 27.36 1.79
N GLY A 66 -1.85 26.96 0.54
CA GLY A 66 -3.00 26.12 0.24
C GLY A 66 -2.98 24.79 1.00
N TRP A 67 -1.83 24.12 1.07
CA TRP A 67 -1.68 22.88 1.85
C TRP A 67 -1.87 23.10 3.35
N LEU A 68 -1.34 24.19 3.91
CA LEU A 68 -1.52 24.51 5.33
C LEU A 68 -2.97 24.85 5.66
N GLU A 69 -3.66 25.60 4.80
CA GLU A 69 -5.07 25.91 4.96
C GLU A 69 -5.94 24.66 4.86
N LEU A 70 -5.62 23.75 3.93
CA LEU A 70 -6.28 22.45 3.80
C LEU A 70 -6.11 21.58 5.05
N GLN A 71 -4.89 21.51 5.61
CA GLN A 71 -4.62 20.75 6.83
C GLN A 71 -5.30 21.38 8.05
N ALA A 72 -5.25 22.70 8.19
CA ALA A 72 -5.83 23.42 9.32
C ALA A 72 -7.36 23.38 9.30
N SER A 73 -7.98 23.47 8.12
CA SER A 73 -9.43 23.39 7.97
C SER A 73 -9.99 21.99 8.19
N GLY A 74 -9.16 20.95 8.00
CA GLY A 74 -9.63 19.56 8.04
C GLY A 74 -10.65 19.25 6.94
N ALA A 75 -10.74 20.06 5.88
CA ALA A 75 -11.79 19.93 4.85
C ALA A 75 -11.76 18.57 4.13
N LEU A 76 -10.61 17.90 4.09
CA LEU A 76 -10.45 16.54 3.56
C LEU A 76 -10.18 15.48 4.64
N GLN A 77 -10.46 15.79 5.91
CA GLN A 77 -10.34 14.81 6.98
C GLN A 77 -11.38 13.70 6.80
N SER A 78 -10.98 12.46 7.07
CA SER A 78 -11.90 11.31 7.06
C SER A 78 -13.07 11.54 8.03
N PRO A 79 -14.32 11.24 7.64
CA PRO A 79 -15.47 11.31 8.54
C PRO A 79 -15.46 10.19 9.58
N HIS A 80 -14.59 9.18 9.44
CA HIS A 80 -14.46 8.06 10.36
C HIS A 80 -13.27 8.28 11.31
N PRO A 81 -13.51 8.56 12.59
CA PRO A 81 -12.45 8.68 13.58
C PRO A 81 -11.72 7.35 13.74
N GLN A 82 -10.40 7.37 13.56
CA GLN A 82 -9.54 6.24 13.85
C GLN A 82 -9.05 6.36 15.30
N ALA A 83 -9.89 5.90 16.23
CA ALA A 83 -9.51 5.79 17.63
C ALA A 83 -8.90 4.40 17.90
N LEU A 84 -7.71 4.37 18.52
CA LEU A 84 -7.20 3.15 19.12
C LEU A 84 -7.96 2.87 20.42
N ARG A 85 -8.19 1.60 20.73
CA ARG A 85 -8.66 1.21 22.07
C ARG A 85 -7.56 1.51 23.09
N ASP A 86 -7.92 1.78 24.34
CA ASP A 86 -6.97 2.20 25.39
C ASP A 86 -5.73 1.30 25.49
N ALA A 87 -5.93 -0.02 25.54
CA ALA A 87 -4.82 -0.98 25.62
C ALA A 87 -3.94 -1.02 24.35
N GLU A 88 -4.46 -0.64 23.19
CA GLU A 88 -3.69 -0.55 21.94
C GLU A 88 -2.91 0.77 21.88
N ALA A 89 -3.51 1.86 22.36
CA ALA A 89 -2.85 3.15 22.51
C ALA A 89 -1.65 3.06 23.46
N GLU A 90 -1.82 2.39 24.61
CA GLU A 90 -0.75 2.15 25.57
C GLU A 90 0.41 1.36 24.94
N ARG A 91 0.13 0.25 24.26
CA ARG A 91 1.16 -0.53 23.57
C ARG A 91 1.86 0.23 22.44
N ALA A 92 1.13 1.08 21.73
CA ALA A 92 1.71 1.95 20.71
C ALA A 92 2.67 2.97 21.34
N TYR A 93 2.28 3.55 22.48
CA TYR A 93 3.11 4.47 23.25
C TYR A 93 4.35 3.78 23.82
N GLU A 94 4.21 2.59 24.41
CA GLU A 94 5.35 1.79 24.87
C GLU A 94 6.33 1.50 23.72
N ARG A 95 5.84 1.09 22.55
CA ARG A 95 6.69 0.86 21.37
C ARG A 95 7.42 2.13 20.94
N HIS A 96 6.74 3.28 20.99
CA HIS A 96 7.35 4.56 20.69
C HIS A 96 8.49 4.87 21.67
N LEU A 97 8.28 4.69 22.97
CA LEU A 97 9.34 4.84 23.97
C LEU A 97 10.51 3.89 23.73
N GLN A 98 10.22 2.62 23.40
CA GLN A 98 11.24 1.63 23.08
C GLN A 98 12.02 1.97 21.80
N SER A 99 11.46 2.74 20.86
CA SER A 99 12.19 3.14 19.65
C SER A 99 13.42 4.00 19.94
N PHE A 100 13.40 4.77 21.05
CA PHE A 100 14.52 5.61 21.47
C PHE A 100 15.62 4.84 22.21
N THR A 101 15.35 3.60 22.65
CA THR A 101 16.36 2.78 23.32
C THR A 101 17.30 2.11 22.31
N HIS A 102 16.90 2.02 21.05
CA HIS A 102 17.72 1.45 19.99
C HIS A 102 18.70 2.50 19.43
N ARG A 103 19.99 2.17 19.45
CA ARG A 103 21.03 3.01 18.86
C ARG A 103 20.85 3.07 17.33
N ILE A 104 20.97 4.27 16.76
CA ILE A 104 21.04 4.45 15.31
C ILE A 104 22.29 3.71 14.78
N PRO A 105 22.15 2.75 13.86
CA PRO A 105 23.31 2.09 13.27
C PRO A 105 24.21 3.09 12.54
N GLU A 106 25.53 2.96 12.69
CA GLU A 106 26.51 3.82 11.98
C GLU A 106 26.47 3.59 10.46
N THR A 107 26.03 2.40 10.04
CA THR A 107 25.88 2.04 8.63
C THR A 107 24.57 1.29 8.41
N PHE A 108 23.73 1.79 7.50
CA PHE A 108 22.48 1.12 7.09
C PHE A 108 22.70 0.02 6.06
N VAL A 109 23.88 -0.01 5.43
CA VAL A 109 24.21 -0.94 4.35
C VAL A 109 25.28 -1.89 4.85
N ASP A 110 24.95 -3.17 4.97
CA ASP A 110 25.95 -4.21 4.98
C ASP A 110 26.55 -4.30 3.57
N ARG A 111 27.77 -3.78 3.41
CA ARG A 111 28.48 -3.79 2.12
C ARG A 111 28.77 -5.21 1.63
N SER A 112 28.51 -6.26 2.41
CA SER A 112 28.62 -7.65 1.99
C SER A 112 27.56 -8.07 0.95
N GLY A 113 26.40 -7.39 0.90
CA GLY A 113 25.29 -7.69 -0.02
C GLY A 113 25.23 -6.83 -1.28
N PHE A 114 26.02 -5.74 -1.33
CA PHE A 114 26.25 -4.93 -2.52
C PHE A 114 27.60 -5.32 -3.14
N ALA A 115 27.70 -6.57 -3.58
CA ALA A 115 28.75 -6.94 -4.52
C ALA A 115 28.42 -6.31 -5.89
N PRO A 116 29.40 -5.73 -6.62
CA PRO A 116 29.20 -5.24 -7.98
C PRO A 116 28.85 -6.36 -8.96
#